data_AF-A0AA95KA41-F1
#
_entry.id   AF-A0AA95KA41-F1
#
_cell.length_a   1.000
_cell.length_b   1.000
_cell.length_c   1.000
_cell.angle_alpha   90.00
_cell.angle_beta   90.00
_cell.angle_gamma   90.00
#
_symmetry.space_group_name_H-M   'P 1'
#
loop_
_entity.id
_entity.type
_entity.pdbx_description
1 polymer ?
#
loop_
_entity_poly.entity_id
_entity_poly.type
_entity_poly.pdbx_seq_one_letter_code
_entity_poly.pdbx_strand_id
1 'polypeptide(L)'
;MKLIEKCKKETKQVNYFGIELTVDADINFLATDDDGFVYGYVFKPEYSRVPKVWGSKGGYVPHPVAKVDLGDKDWKQTLVEV
;
A
#
# COMPACT_ATOMS: atom_id res chain seq x y z
N MET A 1 10.79 -24.70 -21.51
CA MET A 1 9.51 -24.41 -20.83
C MET A 1 8.64 -23.57 -21.76
N LYS A 2 7.32 -23.75 -21.79
CA LYS A 2 6.40 -22.98 -22.64
C LYS A 2 5.28 -22.37 -21.77
N LEU A 3 5.06 -21.07 -21.90
CA LEU A 3 3.93 -20.38 -21.28
C LEU A 3 2.63 -20.82 -21.98
N ILE A 4 1.63 -21.22 -21.20
CA ILE A 4 0.30 -21.61 -21.73
C ILE A 4 -0.69 -20.46 -21.59
N GLU A 5 -0.69 -19.80 -20.43
CA GLU A 5 -1.61 -18.71 -20.13
C GLU A 5 -1.01 -17.79 -19.06
N LYS A 6 -1.41 -16.52 -19.06
CA LYS A 6 -1.11 -15.58 -17.97
C LYS A 6 -2.39 -15.30 -17.20
N CYS A 7 -2.40 -15.60 -15.91
CA CYS A 7 -3.54 -15.29 -15.05
C CYS A 7 -3.75 -13.78 -14.96
N LYS A 8 -5.01 -13.34 -15.03
CA LYS A 8 -5.38 -11.95 -14.76
C LYS A 8 -5.17 -11.65 -13.28
N LYS A 9 -4.69 -10.44 -12.98
CA LYS A 9 -4.60 -9.95 -11.62
C LYS A 9 -5.98 -9.44 -11.19
N GLU A 10 -6.50 -9.96 -10.10
CA GLU A 10 -7.76 -9.49 -9.51
C GLU A 10 -7.53 -8.21 -8.73
N THR A 11 -8.51 -7.31 -8.77
CA THR A 11 -8.44 -5.98 -8.15
C THR A 11 -9.73 -5.67 -7.40
N LYS A 12 -9.63 -4.86 -6.35
CA LYS A 12 -10.78 -4.31 -5.61
C LYS A 12 -10.71 -2.79 -5.53
N GLN A 13 -11.86 -2.16 -5.39
CA GLN A 13 -11.96 -0.74 -5.06
C GLN A 13 -12.01 -0.54 -3.55
N VAL A 14 -11.28 0.45 -3.06
CA VAL A 14 -11.22 0.79 -1.63
C VAL A 14 -11.28 2.30 -1.44
N ASN A 15 -11.86 2.75 -0.33
CA ASN A 15 -11.85 4.16 0.04
C ASN A 15 -10.71 4.43 1.03
N TYR A 16 -9.75 5.27 0.62
CA TYR A 16 -8.60 5.65 1.41
C TYR A 16 -8.65 7.16 1.68
N PHE A 17 -9.04 7.55 2.89
CA PHE A 17 -9.22 8.96 3.28
C PHE A 17 -10.11 9.77 2.31
N GLY A 18 -11.20 9.17 1.82
CA GLY A 18 -12.12 9.81 0.87
C GLY A 18 -11.71 9.67 -0.60
N ILE A 19 -10.54 9.07 -0.88
CA ILE A 19 -10.04 8.81 -2.23
C ILE A 19 -10.39 7.38 -2.63
N GLU A 20 -11.04 7.21 -3.78
CA GLU A 20 -11.30 5.88 -4.34
C GLU A 20 -10.03 5.36 -5.04
N LEU A 21 -9.51 4.23 -4.57
CA LEU A 21 -8.32 3.59 -5.12
C LEU A 21 -8.66 2.20 -5.66
N THR A 22 -8.01 1.78 -6.74
CA THR A 22 -8.02 0.40 -7.22
C THR A 22 -6.73 -0.28 -6.78
N VAL A 23 -6.85 -1.36 -6.02
CA VAL A 23 -5.71 -2.13 -5.47
C VAL A 23 -5.84 -3.59 -5.86
N ASP A 24 -4.77 -4.36 -5.71
CA ASP A 24 -4.84 -5.81 -5.89
C ASP A 24 -5.79 -6.43 -4.85
N ALA A 25 -6.50 -7.49 -5.23
CA ALA A 25 -7.53 -8.09 -4.38
C ALA A 25 -7.00 -8.66 -3.05
N ASP A 26 -5.72 -9.00 -2.97
CA ASP A 26 -5.03 -9.55 -1.81
C ASP A 26 -4.51 -8.48 -0.83
N ILE A 27 -4.62 -7.19 -1.17
CA ILE A 27 -4.23 -6.09 -0.29
C ILE A 27 -5.24 -5.96 0.85
N ASN A 28 -4.76 -6.10 2.08
CA ASN A 28 -5.58 -5.95 3.29
C ASN A 28 -5.30 -4.64 4.03
N PHE A 29 -4.17 -3.99 3.75
CA PHE A 29 -3.77 -2.76 4.42
C PHE A 29 -3.25 -1.73 3.44
N LEU A 30 -3.59 -0.46 3.68
CA LEU A 30 -3.00 0.69 2.99
C LEU A 30 -2.30 1.59 3.98
N ALA A 31 -1.15 2.13 3.59
CA ALA A 31 -0.44 3.12 4.37
C ALA A 31 0.32 4.09 3.46
N THR A 32 0.55 5.31 3.95
CA THR A 32 1.30 6.35 3.24
C THR A 32 2.62 6.61 3.96
N ASP A 33 3.70 6.67 3.20
CA ASP A 33 5.03 7.03 3.70
C ASP A 33 5.19 8.56 3.86
N ASP A 34 6.29 9.01 4.50
CA ASP A 34 6.57 10.45 4.74
C ASP A 34 6.69 11.27 3.45
N ASP A 35 6.92 10.62 2.31
CA ASP A 35 7.03 11.23 0.98
C ASP A 35 5.70 11.29 0.20
N GLY A 36 4.61 10.85 0.83
CA GLY A 36 3.25 10.88 0.28
C GLY A 36 2.92 9.70 -0.63
N PHE A 37 3.81 8.73 -0.84
CA PHE A 37 3.45 7.52 -1.59
C PHE A 37 2.60 6.58 -0.74
N VAL A 38 1.51 6.09 -1.34
CA VAL A 38 0.58 5.12 -0.75
C VAL A 38 0.98 3.73 -1.23
N TYR A 39 1.03 2.77 -0.31
CA TYR A 39 1.40 1.38 -0.58
C TYR A 39 0.35 0.41 -0.04
N GLY A 40 0.21 -0.72 -0.75
CA GLY A 40 -0.63 -1.85 -0.34
C GLY A 40 0.17 -2.97 0.29
N TYR A 41 -0.38 -3.54 1.37
CA TYR A 41 0.22 -4.67 2.08
C TYR A 41 -0.79 -5.78 2.28
N VAL A 42 -0.35 -7.01 2.02
CA VAL A 42 -1.11 -8.23 2.32
C VAL A 42 -1.13 -8.48 3.83
N PHE A 43 -0.02 -8.20 4.51
CA PHE A 43 0.13 -8.34 5.96
C PHE A 43 0.31 -6.98 6.62
N LYS A 44 -0.12 -6.86 7.88
CA LYS A 44 -0.02 -5.61 8.63
C LYS A 44 1.44 -5.10 8.66
N PRO A 45 1.74 -3.92 8.11
CA PRO A 45 3.08 -3.36 8.15
C PRO A 45 3.40 -2.76 9.52
N GLU A 46 4.68 -2.57 9.76
CA GLU A 46 5.21 -1.80 10.89
C GLU A 46 5.94 -0.58 10.33
N TYR A 47 5.83 0.56 11.00
CA TYR A 47 6.57 1.74 10.56
C TYR A 47 8.03 1.65 11.00
N SER A 48 8.94 2.06 10.13
CA SER A 48 10.34 2.32 10.46
C SER A 48 10.56 3.83 10.61
N ARG A 49 11.42 4.23 11.54
CA ARG A 49 11.83 5.64 11.67
C ARG A 49 12.94 5.99 10.68
N VAL A 50 13.73 5.01 10.28
CA VAL A 50 14.85 5.15 9.33
C VAL A 50 14.88 3.87 8.47
N PRO A 51 14.47 3.91 7.20
CA PRO A 51 13.80 5.03 6.52
C PRO A 51 12.40 5.29 7.09
N LYS A 52 11.85 6.49 6.90
CA LYS A 52 10.51 6.89 7.39
C LYS A 52 9.38 6.30 6.54
N VAL A 53 9.19 4.99 6.63
CA VAL A 53 8.29 4.23 5.77
C VAL A 53 7.49 3.20 6.56
N TRP A 54 6.39 2.72 5.98
CA TRP A 54 5.72 1.51 6.38
C TRP A 54 6.38 0.30 5.68
N GLY A 55 6.87 -0.64 6.48
CA GLY A 55 7.58 -1.83 5.99
C GLY A 55 6.87 -3.12 6.37
N SER A 56 6.92 -4.10 5.48
CA SER A 56 6.58 -5.49 5.82
C SER A 56 7.80 -6.21 6.40
N LYS A 57 7.59 -7.13 7.34
CA LYS A 57 8.67 -8.00 7.81
C LYS A 57 9.16 -8.88 6.65
N GLY A 58 10.47 -8.89 6.41
CA GLY A 58 11.09 -9.70 5.36
C GLY A 58 11.58 -8.91 4.13
N GLY A 59 11.50 -7.58 4.13
CA GLY A 59 12.11 -6.74 3.09
C GLY A 59 11.36 -6.71 1.76
N TYR A 60 10.10 -7.15 1.73
CA TYR A 60 9.24 -6.93 0.58
C TYR A 60 8.88 -5.44 0.49
N VAL A 61 9.26 -4.84 -0.65
CA VAL A 61 8.95 -3.45 -0.99
C VAL A 61 7.74 -3.46 -1.92
N PRO A 62 6.55 -3.10 -1.44
CA PRO A 62 5.36 -3.01 -2.29
C PRO A 62 5.55 -1.95 -3.38
N HIS A 63 4.85 -2.11 -4.50
CA HIS A 63 4.77 -1.06 -5.51
C HIS A 63 3.82 0.05 -5.04
N PRO A 64 4.13 1.33 -5.32
CA PRO A 64 3.22 2.43 -4.98
C PRO A 64 1.87 2.28 -5.70
N VAL A 65 0.79 2.46 -4.95
CA VAL A 65 -0.60 2.49 -5.44
C VAL A 65 -0.95 3.89 -5.92
N ALA A 66 -0.54 4.92 -5.18
CA ALA A 66 -0.86 6.31 -5.47
C ALA A 66 0.17 7.25 -4.83
N LYS A 67 0.07 8.54 -5.12
CA LYS A 67 0.76 9.61 -4.40
C LYS A 67 -0.25 10.65 -3.95
N VAL A 68 -0.19 11.04 -2.68
CA VAL A 68 -1.10 12.00 -2.06
C VAL A 68 -0.34 13.14 -1.41
N ASP A 69 -1.01 14.27 -1.25
CA ASP A 69 -0.56 15.33 -0.36
C ASP A 69 -1.09 15.03 1.04
N LEU A 70 -0.17 14.89 2.02
CA LEU A 70 -0.51 14.60 3.40
C LEU A 70 -1.03 15.84 4.15
N GLY A 71 -0.76 17.06 3.65
CA GLY A 71 -0.98 18.28 4.41
C GLY A 71 -0.34 18.20 5.80
N ASP A 72 -1.15 18.43 6.84
CA ASP A 72 -0.71 18.37 8.24
C ASP A 72 -0.83 16.97 8.89
N LYS A 73 -1.22 15.94 8.13
CA LYS A 73 -1.42 14.58 8.67
C LYS A 73 -0.08 13.89 8.92
N ASP A 74 0.12 13.34 10.12
CA ASP A 74 1.27 12.47 10.39
C ASP A 74 1.10 11.15 9.62
N TRP A 75 2.06 10.84 8.74
CA TRP A 75 2.08 9.62 7.93
C TRP A 75 1.97 8.34 8.77
N LYS A 76 2.39 8.37 10.05
CA LYS A 76 2.26 7.24 10.99
C LYS A 76 0.81 6.93 11.41
N GLN A 77 -0.13 7.80 11.07
CA GLN A 77 -1.56 7.63 11.33
C GLN A 77 -2.34 7.18 10.09
N THR A 78 -1.64 6.88 9.00
CA THR A 78 -2.26 6.61 7.69
C THR A 78 -2.52 5.12 7.42
N LEU A 79 -2.09 4.23 8.33
CA LEU A 79 -2.35 2.80 8.21
C LEU A 79 -3.83 2.50 8.44
N VAL A 80 -4.48 1.91 7.44
CA VAL A 80 -5.87 1.44 7.51
C VAL A 80 -6.01 0.03 6.95
N GLU A 81 -7.03 -0.69 7.40
CA GLU A 81 -7.44 -1.99 6.86
C GLU A 81 -8.53 -1.79 5.80
N VAL A 82 -8.45 -2.50 4.67
CA VAL A 82 -9.28 -2.31 3.47
C VAL A 82 -9.74 -3.61 2.83
#